data_AF-A0A919EFS0-F1
#
_entry.id   AF-A0A919EFS0-F1
#
_cell.length_a   1.000
_cell.length_b   1.000
_cell.length_c   1.000
_cell.angle_alpha   90.00
_cell.angle_beta   90.00
_cell.angle_gamma   90.00
#
_symmetry.space_group_name_H-M   'P 1'
#
loop_
_entity.id
_entity.type
_entity.pdbx_description
1 polymer ?
#
loop_
_entity_poly.entity_id
_entity_poly.type
_entity_poly.pdbx_seq_one_letter_code
_entity_poly.pdbx_strand_id
1 'polypeptide(L)'
;MATDSYGQGIVVPALTDAPNISLNATGMDDIVGQTVLRFSSASERNATLVGDQAPVPGQMVYLAAEDRYEGRMSDGTWRSISSGPWVPITFAAGFAAKTGTPSYRVSGDTVELRGTVERSSAAPFDKGASFTIATLPAAVRPAFFRYFPAATGYVSSHIYARIEVGTTGEISVIIPPGTGTATSWLSLDSCRYSLT
;
A
#
# COMPACT_ATOMS: atom_id res chain seq x y z
N MET A 1 -33.90 -10.82 -17.22
CA MET A 1 -32.48 -10.94 -17.61
C MET A 1 -31.67 -11.09 -16.34
N ALA A 2 -30.81 -12.11 -16.29
CA ALA A 2 -29.86 -12.29 -15.20
C ALA A 2 -28.56 -11.58 -15.55
N THR A 3 -27.78 -11.19 -14.53
CA THR A 3 -26.39 -10.76 -14.72
C THR A 3 -25.46 -11.95 -14.49
N ASP A 4 -24.21 -11.84 -14.91
CA ASP A 4 -23.18 -12.81 -14.61
C ASP A 4 -23.03 -13.05 -13.10
N SER A 5 -22.58 -14.25 -12.74
CA SER A 5 -22.41 -14.68 -11.35
C SER A 5 -21.18 -14.07 -10.66
N TYR A 6 -20.30 -13.42 -11.42
CA TYR A 6 -19.10 -12.74 -10.88
C TYR A 6 -19.36 -11.27 -10.54
N GLY A 7 -20.59 -10.77 -10.74
CA GLY A 7 -20.99 -9.42 -10.37
C GLY A 7 -20.44 -8.33 -11.30
N GLN A 8 -20.06 -8.69 -12.53
CA GLN A 8 -19.50 -7.74 -13.51
C GLN A 8 -20.56 -6.91 -14.24
N GLY A 9 -21.84 -7.23 -14.03
CA GLY A 9 -22.97 -6.56 -14.66
C GLY A 9 -23.19 -7.00 -16.12
N ILE A 10 -22.56 -8.09 -16.55
CA ILE A 10 -22.68 -8.63 -17.90
C ILE A 10 -24.03 -9.31 -18.01
N VAL A 11 -24.83 -8.91 -18.99
CA VAL A 11 -26.19 -9.43 -19.17
C VAL A 11 -26.14 -10.83 -19.78
N VAL A 12 -26.77 -11.78 -19.10
CA VAL A 12 -26.94 -13.16 -19.56
C VAL A 12 -28.38 -13.34 -20.05
N PRO A 13 -28.61 -13.60 -21.35
CA PRO A 13 -29.94 -13.90 -21.88
C PRO A 13 -30.55 -15.12 -21.19
N ALA A 14 -31.86 -15.08 -20.95
CA ALA A 14 -32.57 -16.23 -20.41
C ALA A 14 -32.80 -17.29 -21.51
N LEU A 15 -32.89 -18.56 -21.12
CA LEU A 15 -33.21 -19.64 -22.06
C LEU A 15 -34.60 -19.50 -22.72
N THR A 16 -35.47 -18.69 -22.12
CA THR A 16 -36.80 -18.35 -22.64
C THR A 16 -36.79 -17.18 -23.62
N ASP A 17 -35.68 -16.44 -23.73
CA ASP A 17 -35.57 -15.31 -24.65
C ASP A 17 -35.42 -15.82 -26.09
N ALA A 18 -35.97 -15.07 -27.05
CA ALA A 18 -35.79 -15.41 -28.46
C ALA A 18 -34.30 -15.36 -28.84
N PRO A 19 -33.79 -16.30 -29.68
CA PRO A 19 -32.39 -16.30 -30.07
C PRO A 19 -31.95 -14.98 -30.70
N ASN A 20 -30.98 -14.29 -30.08
CA ASN A 20 -30.40 -13.04 -30.58
C ASN A 20 -28.88 -13.12 -30.56
N ILE A 21 -28.29 -13.42 -31.74
CA ILE A 21 -26.84 -13.55 -31.88
C ILE A 21 -26.09 -12.26 -31.60
N SER A 22 -26.71 -11.10 -31.87
CA SER A 22 -26.11 -9.79 -31.60
C SER A 22 -25.94 -9.57 -30.10
N LEU A 23 -26.95 -9.92 -29.29
CA LEU A 23 -26.91 -9.80 -27.84
C LEU A 23 -25.83 -10.71 -27.23
N ASN A 24 -25.73 -11.94 -27.72
CA ASN A 24 -24.67 -12.87 -27.29
C ASN A 24 -23.27 -12.37 -27.68
N ALA A 25 -23.10 -11.84 -28.89
CA ALA A 25 -21.82 -11.30 -29.34
C ALA A 25 -21.39 -10.09 -28.50
N THR A 26 -22.31 -9.20 -28.12
CA THR A 26 -22.02 -8.09 -27.20
C THR A 26 -21.60 -8.58 -25.82
N GLY A 27 -22.30 -9.56 -25.24
CA GLY A 27 -21.88 -10.15 -23.96
C GLY A 27 -20.49 -10.80 -24.03
N MET A 28 -20.13 -11.43 -25.14
CA MET A 28 -18.78 -11.96 -25.36
C MET A 28 -17.73 -10.85 -25.51
N ASP A 29 -18.05 -9.77 -26.22
CA ASP A 29 -17.17 -8.60 -26.36
C ASP A 29 -16.92 -7.91 -25.01
N ASP A 30 -17.97 -7.77 -24.19
CA ASP A 30 -17.88 -7.26 -22.82
C ASP A 30 -16.97 -8.12 -21.94
N ILE A 31 -17.03 -9.46 -22.07
CA ILE A 31 -16.14 -10.40 -21.35
C ILE A 31 -14.69 -10.26 -21.83
N VAL A 32 -14.46 -10.14 -23.14
CA VAL A 32 -13.11 -9.99 -23.70
C VAL A 32 -12.45 -8.69 -23.22
N GLY A 33 -13.24 -7.62 -23.05
CA GLY A 33 -12.78 -6.38 -22.41
C GLY A 33 -12.45 -6.50 -20.92
N GLN A 34 -12.90 -7.58 -20.26
CA GLN A 34 -12.80 -7.80 -18.81
C GLN A 34 -12.00 -9.06 -18.44
N THR A 35 -10.82 -9.23 -19.02
CA THR A 35 -9.86 -10.30 -18.64
C THR A 35 -9.45 -10.30 -17.16
N VAL A 36 -9.73 -9.21 -16.44
CA VAL A 36 -9.56 -9.06 -14.99
C VAL A 36 -10.89 -8.68 -14.36
N LEU A 37 -11.32 -9.43 -13.34
CA LEU A 37 -12.53 -9.13 -12.57
C LEU A 37 -12.33 -7.84 -11.76
N ARG A 38 -13.36 -7.00 -11.66
CA ARG A 38 -13.27 -5.68 -11.01
C ARG A 38 -14.21 -5.62 -9.83
N PHE A 39 -13.71 -5.16 -8.68
CA PHE A 39 -14.49 -4.97 -7.46
C PHE A 39 -14.23 -3.57 -6.89
N SER A 40 -15.18 -3.03 -6.13
CA SER A 40 -14.99 -1.75 -5.42
C SER A 40 -13.95 -1.87 -4.31
N SER A 41 -13.84 -3.02 -3.65
CA SER A 41 -12.91 -3.26 -2.54
C SER A 41 -12.61 -4.74 -2.30
N ALA A 42 -11.59 -5.04 -1.48
CA ALA A 42 -11.29 -6.41 -1.06
C ALA A 42 -12.46 -7.09 -0.31
N SER A 43 -13.23 -6.32 0.46
CA SER A 43 -14.39 -6.82 1.22
C SER A 43 -15.52 -7.26 0.31
N GLU A 44 -15.84 -6.46 -0.71
CA GLU A 44 -16.85 -6.83 -1.71
C GLU A 44 -16.43 -8.09 -2.47
N ARG A 45 -15.18 -8.15 -2.94
CA ARG A 45 -14.65 -9.35 -3.59
C ARG A 45 -14.83 -10.60 -2.73
N ASN A 46 -14.49 -10.51 -1.44
CA ASN A 46 -14.60 -11.66 -0.52
C ASN A 46 -16.04 -12.09 -0.29
N ALA A 47 -17.02 -11.17 -0.41
CA ALA A 47 -18.43 -11.47 -0.32
C ALA A 47 -18.99 -12.08 -1.62
N THR A 48 -18.49 -11.63 -2.78
CA THR A 48 -18.96 -12.09 -4.10
C THR A 48 -18.35 -13.43 -4.50
N LEU A 49 -17.04 -13.63 -4.27
CA LEU A 49 -16.33 -14.84 -4.69
C LEU A 49 -16.46 -15.94 -3.63
N VAL A 50 -17.64 -16.56 -3.56
CA VAL A 50 -18.00 -17.63 -2.63
C VAL A 50 -18.74 -18.77 -3.34
N GLY A 51 -18.90 -19.93 -2.68
CA GLY A 51 -19.67 -21.05 -3.21
C GLY A 51 -19.15 -21.54 -4.56
N ASP A 52 -20.03 -21.62 -5.56
CA ASP A 52 -19.70 -22.05 -6.93
C ASP A 52 -18.80 -21.03 -7.68
N GLN A 53 -18.67 -19.82 -7.15
CA GLN A 53 -17.78 -18.75 -7.65
C GLN A 53 -16.55 -18.58 -6.75
N ALA A 54 -16.23 -19.58 -5.93
CA ALA A 54 -15.06 -19.54 -5.06
C ALA A 54 -13.77 -19.29 -5.87
N PRO A 55 -12.85 -18.46 -5.36
CA PRO A 55 -11.70 -18.03 -6.13
C PRO A 55 -10.68 -19.16 -6.31
N VAL A 56 -10.21 -19.34 -7.53
CA VAL A 56 -9.23 -20.37 -7.90
C VAL A 56 -7.82 -19.79 -8.00
N PRO A 57 -6.76 -20.58 -7.74
CA PRO A 57 -5.38 -20.13 -7.93
C PRO A 57 -5.14 -19.59 -9.36
N GLY A 58 -4.42 -18.47 -9.46
CA GLY A 58 -4.14 -17.76 -10.72
C GLY A 58 -5.19 -16.73 -11.12
N GLN A 59 -6.36 -16.70 -10.46
CA GLN A 59 -7.39 -15.70 -10.71
C GLN A 59 -6.90 -14.29 -10.36
N MET A 60 -7.14 -13.34 -11.26
CA MET A 60 -6.72 -11.94 -11.11
C MET A 60 -7.93 -11.02 -10.93
N VAL A 61 -7.78 -10.06 -10.03
CA VAL A 61 -8.80 -9.04 -9.76
C VAL A 61 -8.17 -7.65 -9.70
N TYR A 62 -8.95 -6.62 -9.99
CA TYR A 62 -8.63 -5.22 -9.75
C TYR A 62 -9.57 -4.67 -8.68
N LEU A 63 -9.01 -4.00 -7.68
CA LEU A 63 -9.75 -3.38 -6.58
C LEU A 63 -9.70 -1.86 -6.73
N ALA A 64 -10.86 -1.23 -6.91
CA ALA A 64 -10.94 0.19 -7.26
C ALA A 64 -10.59 1.12 -6.09
N ALA A 65 -11.01 0.81 -4.85
CA ALA A 65 -10.71 1.65 -3.69
C ALA A 65 -9.21 1.66 -3.35
N GLU A 66 -8.53 0.53 -3.54
CA GLU A 66 -7.11 0.36 -3.28
C GLU A 66 -6.23 0.66 -4.50
N ASP A 67 -6.83 0.89 -5.67
CA ASP A 67 -6.20 1.09 -6.98
C ASP A 67 -5.07 0.08 -7.26
N ARG A 68 -5.39 -1.22 -7.15
CA ARG A 68 -4.39 -2.29 -7.31
C ARG A 68 -4.94 -3.60 -7.87
N TYR A 69 -4.05 -4.35 -8.49
CA TYR A 69 -4.28 -5.73 -8.90
C TYR A 69 -3.91 -6.70 -7.79
N GLU A 70 -4.73 -7.72 -7.60
CA GLU A 70 -4.46 -8.85 -6.74
C GLU A 70 -4.60 -10.18 -7.49
N GLY A 71 -3.72 -11.12 -7.15
CA GLY A 71 -3.76 -12.49 -7.65
C GLY A 71 -4.09 -13.48 -6.52
N ARG A 72 -4.91 -14.48 -6.83
CA ARG A 72 -5.18 -15.61 -5.94
C ARG A 72 -4.01 -16.59 -6.02
N MET A 73 -3.34 -16.83 -4.91
CA MET A 73 -2.18 -17.72 -4.83
C MET A 73 -2.61 -19.17 -4.58
N SER A 74 -1.69 -20.12 -4.82
CA SER A 74 -1.93 -21.55 -4.62
C SER A 74 -2.20 -21.94 -3.15
N ASP A 75 -1.71 -21.14 -2.21
CA ASP A 75 -1.96 -21.29 -0.77
C ASP A 75 -3.35 -20.77 -0.34
N GLY A 76 -4.18 -20.31 -1.29
CA GLY A 76 -5.50 -19.75 -1.00
C GLY A 76 -5.45 -18.35 -0.39
N THR A 77 -4.33 -17.64 -0.48
CA THR A 77 -4.24 -16.23 -0.08
C THR A 77 -4.41 -15.30 -1.29
N TRP A 78 -4.95 -14.11 -1.05
CA TRP A 78 -4.89 -13.02 -2.01
C TRP A 78 -3.63 -12.23 -1.77
N ARG A 79 -2.88 -11.93 -2.83
CA ARG A 79 -1.70 -11.07 -2.74
C ARG A 79 -1.75 -10.00 -3.81
N SER A 80 -1.33 -8.81 -3.44
CA SER A 80 -1.16 -7.73 -4.42
C SER A 80 -0.01 -8.06 -5.35
N ILE A 81 -0.22 -7.86 -6.65
CA ILE A 81 0.79 -8.11 -7.70
C ILE A 81 1.21 -6.81 -8.40
N SER A 82 0.47 -5.72 -8.19
CA SER A 82 0.88 -4.38 -8.56
C SER A 82 1.33 -3.60 -7.33
N SER A 83 2.14 -2.57 -7.52
CA SER A 83 2.35 -1.59 -6.45
C SER A 83 1.08 -0.75 -6.31
N GLY A 84 0.61 -0.55 -5.08
CA GLY A 84 -0.43 0.43 -4.77
C GLY A 84 0.08 1.87 -4.93
N PRO A 85 -0.84 2.85 -4.88
CA PRO A 85 -0.49 4.26 -4.98
C PRO A 85 0.37 4.71 -3.80
N TRP A 86 1.13 5.78 -4.01
CA TRP A 86 1.82 6.46 -2.92
C TRP A 86 0.83 7.29 -2.10
N VAL A 87 0.70 6.99 -0.82
CA VAL A 87 -0.15 7.69 0.13
C VAL A 87 0.71 8.61 1.00
N PRO A 88 0.42 9.92 1.06
CA PRO A 88 1.16 10.85 1.91
C PRO A 88 1.14 10.45 3.39
N ILE A 89 2.28 10.61 4.07
CA ILE A 89 2.39 10.37 5.51
C ILE A 89 1.87 11.60 6.26
N THR A 90 0.97 11.39 7.23
CA THR A 90 0.58 12.43 8.19
C THR A 90 1.62 12.51 9.30
N PHE A 91 2.25 13.68 9.44
CA PHE A 91 3.27 13.92 10.45
C PHE A 91 2.70 14.20 11.84
N ALA A 92 3.44 13.81 12.86
CA ALA A 92 3.26 14.30 14.22
C ALA A 92 3.56 15.82 14.28
N ALA A 93 3.00 16.49 15.29
CA ALA A 93 3.21 17.92 15.48
C ALA A 93 4.71 18.27 15.58
N GLY A 94 5.12 19.31 14.86
CA GLY A 94 6.52 19.78 14.83
C GLY A 94 7.41 19.16 13.75
N PHE A 95 6.86 18.30 12.89
CA PHE A 95 7.55 17.73 11.73
C PHE A 95 6.86 18.12 10.42
N ALA A 96 7.63 18.15 9.34
CA ALA A 96 7.15 18.48 8.00
C ALA A 96 7.95 17.74 6.92
N ALA A 97 7.39 17.74 5.72
CA ALA A 97 8.10 17.31 4.53
C ALA A 97 9.20 18.33 4.20
N LYS A 98 10.42 17.84 3.92
CA LYS A 98 11.48 18.67 3.36
C LYS A 98 11.50 18.60 1.84
N THR A 99 11.63 17.39 1.29
CA THR A 99 11.60 17.12 -0.17
C THR A 99 10.91 15.79 -0.48
N GLY A 100 10.44 15.65 -1.73
CA GLY A 100 9.99 14.37 -2.28
C GLY A 100 8.64 13.85 -1.78
N THR A 101 7.84 14.70 -1.11
CA THR A 101 6.52 14.37 -0.53
C THR A 101 6.51 13.03 0.19
N PRO A 102 6.99 12.99 1.46
CA PRO A 102 7.05 11.78 2.25
C PRO A 102 5.75 10.97 2.22
N SER A 103 5.87 9.74 1.77
CA SER A 103 4.73 8.87 1.46
C SER A 103 5.08 7.41 1.78
N TYR A 104 4.07 6.57 1.92
CA TYR A 104 4.21 5.12 1.91
C TYR A 104 3.41 4.51 0.77
N ARG A 105 3.75 3.28 0.37
CA ARG A 105 2.89 2.44 -0.48
C ARG A 105 3.01 0.99 -0.07
N VAL A 106 2.02 0.19 -0.49
CA VAL A 106 2.08 -1.27 -0.37
C VAL A 106 2.42 -1.85 -1.75
N SER A 107 3.43 -2.70 -1.80
CA SER A 107 3.85 -3.42 -3.01
C SER A 107 3.94 -4.91 -2.66
N GLY A 108 2.95 -5.68 -3.09
CA GLY A 108 2.78 -7.05 -2.60
C GLY A 108 2.53 -7.07 -1.09
N ASP A 109 3.37 -7.80 -0.37
CA ASP A 109 3.35 -7.88 1.11
C ASP A 109 4.33 -6.89 1.77
N THR A 110 4.98 -6.02 0.99
CA THR A 110 5.98 -5.08 1.49
C THR A 110 5.42 -3.67 1.54
N VAL A 111 5.62 -2.98 2.64
CA VAL A 111 5.46 -1.53 2.75
C VAL A 111 6.78 -0.87 2.40
N GLU A 112 6.72 0.14 1.54
CA GLU A 112 7.86 0.98 1.18
C GLU A 112 7.56 2.42 1.56
N LEU A 113 8.53 3.11 2.17
CA LEU A 113 8.44 4.54 2.43
C LEU A 113 9.37 5.30 1.47
N ARG A 114 9.09 6.59 1.30
CA ARG A 114 9.94 7.51 0.53
C ARG A 114 9.97 8.91 1.08
N GLY A 115 10.88 9.72 0.56
CA GLY A 115 10.95 11.16 0.79
C GLY A 115 11.76 11.54 2.01
N THR A 116 11.84 12.84 2.29
CA THR A 116 12.64 13.37 3.40
C THR A 116 11.82 14.21 4.38
N VAL A 117 12.19 14.11 5.65
CA VAL A 117 11.50 14.72 6.79
C VAL A 117 12.42 15.70 7.48
N GLU A 118 11.88 16.82 7.94
CA GLU A 118 12.54 17.80 8.80
C GLU A 118 11.62 18.23 9.94
N ARG A 119 12.17 18.97 10.92
CA ARG A 119 11.33 19.73 11.86
C ARG A 119 10.61 20.84 11.09
N SER A 120 9.37 21.17 11.47
CA SER A 120 8.64 22.28 10.83
C SER A 120 9.35 23.63 10.95
N SER A 121 10.23 23.79 11.94
CA SER A 121 11.08 24.98 12.12
C SER A 121 12.37 24.96 11.29
N ALA A 122 12.62 23.90 10.52
CA ALA A 122 13.89 23.59 9.85
C ALA A 122 15.12 23.51 10.78
N ALA A 123 14.91 23.53 12.11
CA ALA A 123 15.97 23.37 13.09
C ALA A 123 16.55 21.93 13.05
N PRO A 124 17.83 21.76 13.43
CA PRO A 124 18.42 20.43 13.57
C PRO A 124 17.63 19.52 14.52
N PHE A 125 17.68 18.21 14.28
CA PHE A 125 17.10 17.22 15.18
C PHE A 125 17.88 17.11 16.50
N ASP A 126 17.19 16.67 17.55
CA ASP A 126 17.85 16.34 18.82
C ASP A 126 18.63 15.03 18.66
N LYS A 127 19.77 14.95 19.36
CA LYS A 127 20.64 13.77 19.35
C LYS A 127 20.46 12.94 20.61
N GLY A 128 20.74 11.65 20.50
CA GLY A 128 20.78 10.72 21.63
C GLY A 128 19.42 10.41 22.25
N ALA A 129 18.34 10.99 21.74
CA ALA A 129 16.97 10.73 22.16
C ALA A 129 16.14 10.22 20.97
N SER A 130 15.19 9.34 21.26
CA SER A 130 14.19 8.90 20.30
C SER A 130 13.06 9.93 20.22
N PHE A 131 12.56 10.19 19.02
CA PHE A 131 11.37 11.01 18.79
C PHE A 131 10.50 10.42 17.68
N THR A 132 9.19 10.55 17.80
CA THR A 132 8.23 10.02 16.82
C THR A 132 7.87 11.09 15.80
N ILE A 133 8.02 10.76 14.51
CA ILE A 133 7.75 11.69 13.41
C ILE A 133 6.37 11.49 12.79
N ALA A 134 5.79 10.30 12.90
CA ALA A 134 4.47 9.97 12.33
C ALA A 134 3.95 8.64 12.93
N THR A 135 2.66 8.37 12.73
CA THR A 135 2.04 7.08 13.04
C THR A 135 1.34 6.55 11.79
N LEU A 136 1.68 5.33 11.38
CA LEU A 136 1.11 4.69 10.21
C LEU A 136 -0.30 4.12 10.48
N PRO A 137 -1.20 4.15 9.48
CA PRO A 137 -2.52 3.54 9.58
C PRO A 137 -2.45 2.04 9.86
N ALA A 138 -3.47 1.50 10.54
CA ALA A 138 -3.52 0.09 10.96
C ALA A 138 -3.25 -0.92 9.83
N ALA A 139 -3.72 -0.63 8.62
CA ALA A 139 -3.58 -1.50 7.45
C ALA A 139 -2.12 -1.68 6.96
N VAL A 140 -1.17 -0.84 7.40
CA VAL A 140 0.22 -0.89 6.95
C VAL A 140 1.23 -1.01 8.10
N ARG A 141 0.78 -1.41 9.29
CA ARG A 141 1.65 -1.62 10.44
C ARG A 141 2.40 -2.95 10.31
N PRO A 142 3.68 -3.02 10.70
CA PRO A 142 4.38 -4.29 10.69
C PRO A 142 3.89 -5.20 11.82
N ALA A 143 3.87 -6.52 11.59
CA ALA A 143 3.53 -7.50 12.62
C ALA A 143 4.56 -7.55 13.77
N PHE A 144 5.80 -7.16 13.49
CA PHE A 144 6.90 -7.12 14.44
C PHE A 144 7.65 -5.81 14.33
N PHE A 145 8.36 -5.42 15.38
CA PHE A 145 9.24 -4.26 15.36
C PHE A 145 10.27 -4.35 14.22
N ARG A 146 10.47 -3.25 13.50
CA ARG A 146 11.45 -3.12 12.41
C ARG A 146 12.36 -1.92 12.65
N TYR A 147 13.61 -1.99 12.19
CA TYR A 147 14.54 -0.88 12.25
C TYR A 147 15.39 -0.79 10.97
N PHE A 148 15.76 0.44 10.61
CA PHE A 148 16.47 0.75 9.37
C PHE A 148 17.54 1.80 9.60
N PRO A 149 18.72 1.69 8.96
CA PRO A 149 19.60 2.83 8.80
C PRO A 149 18.94 3.81 7.81
N ALA A 150 18.98 5.10 8.11
CA ALA A 150 18.45 6.14 7.25
C ALA A 150 19.53 7.18 6.95
N ALA A 151 19.58 7.64 5.71
CA ALA A 151 20.46 8.73 5.33
C ALA A 151 19.97 10.05 5.93
N THR A 152 20.89 10.92 6.29
CA THR A 152 20.59 12.27 6.80
C THR A 152 21.32 13.32 5.97
N GLY A 153 21.06 14.59 6.26
CA GLY A 153 21.88 15.69 5.77
C GLY A 153 23.37 15.46 6.02
N TYR A 154 24.18 15.77 5.01
CA TYR A 154 25.63 15.71 5.11
C TYR A 154 26.14 16.90 5.95
N VAL A 155 26.01 16.77 7.27
CA VAL A 155 26.42 17.78 8.26
C VAL A 155 27.32 17.12 9.30
N SER A 156 28.61 17.46 9.28
CA SER A 156 29.61 16.88 10.18
C SER A 156 29.63 15.33 10.10
N SER A 157 29.69 14.63 11.23
CA SER A 157 29.71 13.16 11.31
C SER A 157 28.31 12.51 11.37
N HIS A 158 27.22 13.28 11.36
CA HIS A 158 25.85 12.75 11.47
C HIS A 158 25.24 12.55 10.08
N ILE A 159 25.78 11.58 9.36
CA ILE A 159 25.34 11.19 8.01
C ILE A 159 24.36 10.01 8.00
N TYR A 160 23.95 9.55 9.20
CA TYR A 160 22.97 8.49 9.37
C TYR A 160 22.08 8.69 10.60
N ALA A 161 20.91 8.09 10.55
CA ALA A 161 19.97 7.93 11.65
C ALA A 161 19.53 6.46 11.74
N ARG A 162 18.91 6.09 12.86
CA ARG A 162 18.14 4.85 12.98
C ARG A 162 16.65 5.20 12.98
N ILE A 163 15.91 4.58 12.07
CA ILE A 163 14.45 4.64 12.06
C ILE A 163 13.92 3.34 12.62
N GLU A 164 12.88 3.43 13.42
CA GLU A 164 12.18 2.33 14.05
C GLU A 164 10.71 2.42 13.68
N VAL A 165 10.11 1.29 13.27
CA VAL A 165 8.68 1.18 13.01
C VAL A 165 8.10 0.18 13.99
N GLY A 166 7.30 0.68 14.94
CA GLY A 166 6.63 -0.12 15.96
C GLY A 166 5.43 -0.90 15.40
N THR A 167 4.98 -1.92 16.14
CA THR A 167 3.79 -2.72 15.78
C THR A 167 2.49 -1.91 15.88
N THR A 168 2.51 -0.83 16.65
CA THR A 168 1.48 0.22 16.75
C THR A 168 1.54 1.23 15.61
N GLY A 169 2.56 1.15 14.73
CA GLY A 169 2.74 1.99 13.56
C GLY A 169 3.53 3.27 13.80
N GLU A 170 4.00 3.54 15.02
CA GLU A 170 4.85 4.71 15.27
C GLU A 170 6.16 4.60 14.48
N ILE A 171 6.49 5.65 13.73
CA ILE A 171 7.80 5.84 13.10
C ILE A 171 8.63 6.70 14.04
N SER A 172 9.56 6.06 14.75
CA SER A 172 10.47 6.72 15.68
C SER A 172 11.87 6.83 15.08
N VAL A 173 12.56 7.91 15.42
CA VAL A 173 13.87 8.25 14.88
C VAL A 173 14.83 8.48 16.02
N ILE A 174 16.04 7.95 15.86
CA ILE A 174 17.17 8.19 16.75
C ILE A 174 18.31 8.75 15.90
N ILE A 175 18.72 9.98 16.20
CA ILE A 175 20.00 10.52 15.73
C ILE A 175 21.06 10.12 16.78
N PRO A 176 22.14 9.41 16.39
CA PRO A 176 23.19 9.02 17.32
C PRO A 176 23.79 10.21 18.09
N PRO A 177 24.20 10.03 19.36
CA PRO A 177 24.93 11.06 20.08
C PRO A 177 26.26 11.38 19.39
N GLY A 178 26.73 12.62 19.48
CA GLY A 178 28.00 13.03 18.89
C GLY A 178 28.26 14.54 18.99
N THR A 179 29.51 14.93 18.73
CA THR A 179 29.97 16.33 18.71
C THR A 179 29.68 16.99 17.36
N GLY A 180 29.44 18.30 17.33
CA GLY A 180 29.16 19.07 16.09
C GLY A 180 27.67 19.29 15.82
N THR A 181 27.32 19.96 14.73
CA THR A 181 25.92 20.27 14.39
C THR A 181 25.14 19.00 14.02
N ALA A 182 23.89 18.87 14.48
CA ALA A 182 23.01 17.78 14.08
C ALA A 182 22.49 17.97 12.64
N THR A 183 21.98 16.90 12.04
CA THR A 183 21.26 16.99 10.77
C THR A 183 19.91 17.69 10.95
N SER A 184 19.49 18.47 9.95
CA SER A 184 18.14 19.06 9.88
C SER A 184 17.14 18.20 9.11
N TRP A 185 17.58 17.10 8.50
CA TRP A 185 16.70 16.23 7.74
C TRP A 185 17.17 14.77 7.69
N LEU A 186 16.23 13.88 7.39
CA LEU A 186 16.46 12.45 7.18
C LEU A 186 15.62 11.91 6.03
N SER A 187 16.08 10.83 5.40
CA SER A 187 15.36 10.12 4.33
C SER A 187 14.62 8.90 4.90
N LEU A 188 13.46 8.62 4.33
CA LEU A 188 12.66 7.42 4.60
C LEU A 188 12.86 6.33 3.53
N ASP A 189 13.66 6.58 2.49
CA ASP A 189 13.73 5.74 1.28
C ASP A 189 14.31 4.33 1.55
N SER A 190 15.03 4.16 2.67
CA SER A 190 15.57 2.87 3.13
C SER A 190 14.58 2.03 3.93
N CYS A 191 13.43 2.59 4.34
CA CYS A 191 12.45 1.89 5.14
C CYS A 191 11.57 1.01 4.26
N ARG A 192 11.79 -0.31 4.35
CA ARG A 192 10.96 -1.33 3.69
C ARG A 192 10.75 -2.52 4.61
N TYR A 193 9.51 -2.94 4.80
CA TYR A 193 9.21 -4.08 5.67
C TYR A 193 8.04 -4.89 5.15
N SER A 194 8.04 -6.19 5.48
CA SER A 194 6.89 -7.06 5.26
C SER A 194 5.81 -6.83 6.31
N LEU A 195 4.55 -6.97 5.87
CA LEU A 195 3.36 -6.94 6.72
C LEU A 195 3.15 -8.25 7.50
N THR A 196 3.89 -9.31 7.16
CA THR A 196 3.85 -10.62 7.82
C THR A 196 5.08 -10.90 8.69
#